data_AF-A0A7X3DIK5-F1
#
_entry.id   AF-A0A7X3DIK5-F1
#
_cell.length_a   1.000
_cell.length_b   1.000
_cell.length_c   1.000
_cell.angle_alpha   90.00
_cell.angle_beta   90.00
_cell.angle_gamma   90.00
#
_symmetry.space_group_name_H-M   'P 1'
#
loop_
_entity.id
_entity.type
_entity.pdbx_description
1 polymer ?
#
loop_
_entity_poly.entity_id
_entity_poly.type
_entity_poly.pdbx_seq_one_letter_code
_entity_poly.pdbx_strand_id
1 'polypeptide(L)'
;MKKRWIAVLLCAALLAAFGWGQPRISGEGETYDLYFLEADLSDAPGGDALRAEPLYIESGEVRDTRELAEYLVTELLAGPEDAALTSAIPEETTLLSLELDGTRAKVDLSSRYRLLSGVALALADYAITLTLTQLPEISAVSVTVRGQPLAYRDRQIFTARDVLFSSNEDVIDTLNATLYFLDETGGLTPVEMTLDLYEGDTQAGAVVKALLEGTEEKDWLSAIPEGFQVTSVRLEESTCYVDLPTAALPGLPEEADLSLALRALADSLLSLRAVEEVRYLVDGEFASAYGGAAVLEPYLSAA
;
A
#
# COMPACT_ATOMS: atom_id res chain seq x y z
N MET A 1 -2.70 -49.59 52.66
CA MET A 1 -1.65 -49.36 51.63
C MET A 1 -2.14 -49.47 50.19
N LYS A 2 -3.25 -50.17 49.87
CA LYS A 2 -3.77 -50.34 48.49
C LYS A 2 -4.46 -49.11 47.85
N LYS A 3 -4.98 -48.15 48.63
CA LYS A 3 -5.65 -46.94 48.09
C LYS A 3 -4.70 -45.85 47.56
N ARG A 4 -3.43 -45.83 48.01
CA ARG A 4 -2.43 -44.83 47.54
C ARG A 4 -1.80 -45.20 46.19
N TRP A 5 -1.92 -46.47 45.79
CA TRP A 5 -1.37 -46.97 44.52
C TRP A 5 -2.34 -46.77 43.35
N ILE A 6 -3.65 -46.73 43.63
CA ILE A 6 -4.68 -46.46 42.62
C ILE A 6 -4.64 -44.98 42.18
N ALA A 7 -4.35 -44.05 43.10
CA ALA A 7 -4.24 -42.63 42.76
C ALA A 7 -3.00 -42.31 41.91
N VAL A 8 -1.89 -43.03 42.10
CA VAL A 8 -0.66 -42.83 41.30
C VAL A 8 -0.80 -43.44 39.89
N LEU A 9 -1.51 -44.58 39.77
CA LEU A 9 -1.82 -45.18 38.47
C LEU A 9 -2.83 -44.35 37.65
N LEU A 10 -3.77 -43.65 38.31
CA LEU A 10 -4.71 -42.76 37.61
C LEU A 10 -4.05 -41.48 37.10
N CYS A 11 -3.08 -40.91 37.83
CA CYS A 11 -2.32 -39.74 37.35
C CYS A 11 -1.36 -40.07 36.20
N ALA A 12 -0.81 -41.29 36.15
CA ALA A 12 0.04 -41.72 35.05
C ALA A 12 -0.77 -41.97 33.76
N ALA A 13 -2.03 -42.40 33.87
CA ALA A 13 -2.93 -42.57 32.73
C ALA A 13 -3.47 -41.23 32.19
N LEU A 14 -3.66 -40.22 33.04
CA LEU A 14 -4.11 -38.88 32.64
C LEU A 14 -3.01 -38.05 31.94
N LEU A 15 -1.74 -38.30 32.24
CA LEU A 15 -0.62 -37.68 31.53
C LEU A 15 -0.34 -38.28 30.14
N ALA A 16 -0.90 -39.46 29.83
CA ALA A 16 -0.84 -40.06 28.50
C ALA A 16 -1.97 -39.61 27.56
N ALA A 17 -3.01 -38.94 28.08
CA ALA A 17 -4.17 -38.48 27.30
C ALA A 17 -4.07 -37.00 26.86
N PHE A 18 -3.06 -36.25 27.32
CA PHE A 18 -2.75 -34.88 26.87
C PHE A 18 -1.59 -34.81 25.87
N GLY A 19 -1.11 -35.96 25.40
CA GLY A 19 -0.19 -36.04 24.27
C GLY A 19 -0.96 -36.13 22.95
N TRP A 20 -1.67 -35.06 22.55
CA TRP A 20 -1.92 -34.85 21.11
C TRP A 20 -0.56 -34.53 20.48
N GLY A 21 0.20 -35.59 20.20
CA GLY A 21 1.34 -35.51 19.33
C GLY A 21 0.83 -35.10 17.96
N GLN A 22 1.21 -33.90 17.53
CA GLN A 22 1.37 -33.64 16.11
C GLN A 22 2.18 -34.80 15.53
N PRO A 23 1.82 -35.31 14.33
CA PRO A 23 2.66 -36.29 13.67
C PRO A 23 4.06 -35.68 13.54
N ARG A 24 5.03 -36.25 14.25
CA ARG A 24 6.44 -35.98 13.96
C ARG A 24 6.68 -36.53 12.57
N ILE A 25 6.64 -35.65 11.59
CA ILE A 25 7.18 -35.91 10.26
C ILE A 25 8.70 -36.07 10.48
N SER A 26 9.12 -37.31 10.70
CA SER A 26 10.51 -37.72 10.56
C SER A 26 10.78 -37.93 9.08
N GLY A 27 10.82 -36.83 8.35
CA GLY A 27 11.29 -36.75 6.97
C GLY A 27 12.32 -35.64 6.89
N GLU A 28 13.48 -35.92 6.31
CA GLU A 28 14.39 -34.86 5.86
C GLU A 28 13.62 -34.07 4.80
N GLY A 29 13.14 -32.88 5.11
CA GLY A 29 12.32 -32.04 4.23
C GLY A 29 12.15 -30.66 4.85
N GLU A 30 11.72 -29.70 4.04
CA GLU A 30 11.58 -28.30 4.44
C GLU A 30 10.11 -27.87 4.35
N THR A 31 9.75 -26.87 5.15
CA THR A 31 8.42 -26.26 5.14
C THR A 31 8.52 -24.86 4.58
N TYR A 32 7.65 -24.54 3.64
CA TYR A 32 7.52 -23.23 2.99
C TYR A 32 6.12 -22.69 3.18
N ASP A 33 5.97 -21.38 3.15
CA ASP A 33 4.68 -20.71 3.34
C ASP A 33 4.05 -20.35 1.98
N LEU A 34 2.82 -20.78 1.73
CA LEU A 34 1.98 -20.30 0.62
C LEU A 34 1.02 -19.24 1.15
N TYR A 35 0.95 -18.08 0.50
CA TYR A 35 0.12 -16.97 0.99
C TYR A 35 -1.21 -16.89 0.26
N PHE A 36 -2.32 -17.04 1.00
CA PHE A 36 -3.69 -17.00 0.49
C PHE A 36 -4.52 -15.93 1.20
N LEU A 37 -5.71 -15.61 0.67
CA LEU A 37 -6.63 -14.66 1.29
C LEU A 37 -7.43 -15.31 2.42
N GLU A 38 -7.59 -14.59 3.52
CA GLU A 38 -8.56 -14.96 4.56
C GLU A 38 -9.99 -14.88 3.99
N ALA A 39 -10.78 -15.95 4.13
CA ALA A 39 -12.15 -16.00 3.62
C ALA A 39 -13.12 -15.12 4.43
N ASP A 40 -12.83 -14.95 5.73
CA ASP A 40 -13.63 -14.14 6.65
C ASP A 40 -12.75 -13.14 7.40
N LEU A 41 -12.75 -11.89 6.93
CA LEU A 41 -12.03 -10.78 7.56
C LEU A 41 -12.67 -10.34 8.90
N SER A 42 -13.87 -10.84 9.26
CA SER A 42 -14.54 -10.48 10.52
C SER A 42 -13.99 -11.22 11.74
N ASP A 43 -13.28 -12.33 11.54
CA ASP A 43 -12.60 -13.09 12.60
C ASP A 43 -11.19 -12.56 12.90
N ALA A 44 -10.70 -11.57 12.13
CA ALA A 44 -9.41 -10.92 12.31
C ALA A 44 -9.54 -9.38 12.30
N PRO A 45 -10.11 -8.76 13.35
CA PRO A 45 -10.15 -7.30 13.45
C PRO A 45 -8.72 -6.76 13.58
N GLY A 46 -8.17 -6.27 12.47
CA GLY A 46 -6.80 -5.75 12.37
C GLY A 46 -5.74 -6.77 11.93
N GLY A 47 -6.12 -7.84 11.22
CA GLY A 47 -5.19 -8.84 10.70
C GLY A 47 -4.89 -8.68 9.20
N ASP A 48 -3.69 -9.06 8.77
CA ASP A 48 -3.29 -9.05 7.36
C ASP A 48 -4.29 -9.84 6.50
N ALA A 49 -4.68 -9.27 5.35
CA ALA A 49 -5.59 -9.91 4.40
C ALA A 49 -5.03 -11.23 3.81
N LEU A 50 -3.71 -11.43 3.92
CA LEU A 50 -3.02 -12.63 3.48
C LEU A 50 -2.54 -13.44 4.68
N ARG A 51 -2.86 -14.74 4.67
CA ARG A 51 -2.40 -15.71 5.68
C ARG A 51 -1.54 -16.79 5.02
N ALA A 52 -0.49 -17.19 5.73
CA ALA A 52 0.38 -18.29 5.34
C ALA A 52 -0.28 -19.66 5.63
N GLU A 53 -0.27 -20.53 4.63
CA GLU A 53 -0.54 -21.95 4.73
C GLU A 53 0.78 -22.73 4.53
N PRO A 54 1.19 -23.58 5.48
CA PRO A 54 2.46 -24.29 5.38
C PRO A 54 2.38 -25.46 4.38
N LEU A 55 3.31 -25.48 3.43
CA LEU A 55 3.56 -26.56 2.49
C LEU A 55 4.83 -27.31 2.87
N TYR A 56 4.74 -28.62 3.04
CA TYR A 56 5.90 -29.48 3.30
C TYR A 56 6.42 -30.09 1.99
N ILE A 57 7.73 -30.04 1.77
CA ILE A 57 8.42 -30.60 0.60
C ILE A 57 9.47 -31.61 1.07
N GLU A 58 9.47 -32.79 0.48
CA GLU A 58 10.45 -33.83 0.82
C GLU A 58 11.85 -33.49 0.26
N SER A 59 12.90 -33.85 0.99
CA SER A 59 14.28 -33.63 0.53
C SER A 59 14.57 -34.39 -0.77
N GLY A 60 15.06 -33.66 -1.77
CA GLY A 60 15.39 -34.19 -3.09
C GLY A 60 14.23 -34.21 -4.09
N GLU A 61 13.03 -33.81 -3.68
CA GLU A 61 11.90 -33.56 -4.59
C GLU A 61 12.20 -32.41 -5.55
N VAL A 62 12.94 -31.41 -5.06
CA VAL A 62 13.35 -30.23 -5.81
C VAL A 62 14.87 -30.09 -5.79
N ARG A 63 15.47 -29.73 -6.94
CA ARG A 63 16.93 -29.76 -7.13
C ARG A 63 17.60 -28.41 -7.04
N ASP A 64 16.89 -27.33 -7.39
CA ASP A 64 17.41 -25.96 -7.38
C ASP A 64 16.34 -24.93 -7.02
N THR A 65 16.78 -23.71 -6.70
CA THR A 65 15.90 -22.61 -6.29
C THR A 65 14.86 -22.24 -7.35
N ARG A 66 15.17 -22.37 -8.65
CA ARG A 66 14.22 -22.05 -9.72
C ARG A 66 13.12 -23.11 -9.77
N GLU A 67 13.49 -24.39 -9.71
CA GLU A 67 12.54 -25.51 -9.65
C GLU A 67 11.66 -25.41 -8.38
N LEU A 68 12.23 -24.93 -7.26
CA LEU A 68 11.49 -24.69 -6.02
C LEU A 68 10.49 -23.54 -6.17
N ALA A 69 10.93 -22.41 -6.73
CA ALA A 69 10.04 -21.29 -7.03
C ALA A 69 8.90 -21.70 -7.99
N GLU A 70 9.19 -22.51 -9.02
CA GLU A 70 8.18 -23.05 -9.94
C GLU A 70 7.17 -23.94 -9.22
N TYR A 71 7.65 -24.80 -8.32
CA TYR A 71 6.80 -25.68 -7.52
C TYR A 71 5.89 -24.87 -6.58
N LEU A 72 6.45 -23.93 -5.82
CA LEU A 72 5.68 -23.08 -4.91
C LEU A 72 4.59 -22.28 -5.63
N VAL A 73 4.87 -21.72 -6.81
CA VAL A 73 3.85 -21.00 -7.60
C VAL A 73 2.81 -21.97 -8.15
N THR A 74 3.19 -23.19 -8.51
CA THR A 74 2.24 -24.20 -9.00
C THR A 74 1.27 -24.61 -7.90
N GLU A 75 1.76 -24.88 -6.69
CA GLU A 75 0.91 -25.18 -5.53
C GLU A 75 0.04 -23.98 -5.12
N LEU A 76 0.59 -22.76 -5.14
CA LEU A 76 -0.19 -21.53 -4.92
C LEU A 76 -1.36 -21.39 -5.93
N LEU A 77 -1.14 -21.74 -7.20
CA LEU A 77 -2.17 -21.69 -8.24
C LEU A 77 -3.20 -22.82 -8.12
N ALA A 78 -2.86 -23.94 -7.48
CA ALA A 78 -3.80 -25.02 -7.18
C ALA A 78 -4.85 -24.58 -6.14
N GLY A 79 -4.49 -23.63 -5.27
CA GLY A 79 -5.36 -23.07 -4.23
C GLY A 79 -5.09 -23.67 -2.85
N PRO A 80 -5.69 -23.09 -1.79
CA PRO A 80 -5.46 -23.53 -0.42
C PRO A 80 -6.15 -24.86 -0.11
N GLU A 81 -5.56 -25.63 0.81
CA GLU A 81 -6.23 -26.79 1.42
C GLU A 81 -7.17 -26.39 2.56
N ASP A 82 -6.86 -25.31 3.28
CA ASP A 82 -7.67 -24.78 4.36
C ASP A 82 -8.94 -24.10 3.82
N ALA A 83 -10.09 -24.61 4.26
CA ALA A 83 -11.40 -24.08 3.87
C ALA A 83 -11.68 -22.65 4.38
N ALA A 84 -10.89 -22.14 5.33
CA ALA A 84 -10.93 -20.75 5.77
C ALA A 84 -10.13 -19.81 4.86
N LEU A 85 -9.44 -20.33 3.84
CA LEU A 85 -8.65 -19.56 2.89
C LEU A 85 -9.27 -19.57 1.50
N THR A 86 -8.97 -18.54 0.72
CA THR A 86 -9.36 -18.41 -0.68
C THR A 86 -8.18 -17.98 -1.53
N SER A 87 -8.15 -18.41 -2.79
CA SER A 87 -7.12 -17.96 -3.71
C SER A 87 -7.35 -16.51 -4.14
N ALA A 88 -6.30 -15.69 -4.06
CA ALA A 88 -6.29 -14.36 -4.68
C ALA A 88 -6.22 -14.43 -6.22
N ILE A 89 -5.87 -15.60 -6.76
CA ILE A 89 -5.60 -15.80 -8.17
C ILE A 89 -6.81 -16.48 -8.83
N PRO A 90 -7.31 -15.97 -9.98
CA PRO A 90 -8.45 -16.57 -10.67
C PRO A 90 -8.21 -18.05 -11.00
N GLU A 91 -9.24 -18.86 -10.81
CA GLU A 91 -9.23 -20.28 -11.19
C GLU A 91 -8.81 -20.46 -12.66
N GLU A 92 -8.13 -21.58 -12.90
CA GLU A 92 -7.55 -21.96 -14.21
C GLU A 92 -6.40 -21.03 -14.67
N THR A 93 -5.86 -20.18 -13.81
CA THR A 93 -4.60 -19.50 -14.09
C THR A 93 -3.45 -20.50 -14.03
N THR A 94 -2.67 -20.61 -15.10
CA THR A 94 -1.48 -21.49 -15.14
C THR A 94 -0.17 -20.70 -15.18
N LEU A 95 0.88 -21.25 -14.60
CA LEU A 95 2.26 -20.81 -14.79
C LEU A 95 2.74 -21.19 -16.21
N LEU A 96 3.27 -20.23 -16.95
CA LEU A 96 3.85 -20.45 -18.29
C LEU A 96 5.36 -20.59 -18.23
N SER A 97 6.03 -19.73 -17.45
CA SER A 97 7.46 -19.84 -17.16
C SER A 97 7.83 -19.12 -15.87
N LEU A 98 8.94 -19.52 -15.27
CA LEU A 98 9.60 -18.79 -14.21
C LEU A 98 11.10 -18.71 -14.49
N GLU A 99 11.63 -17.50 -14.50
CA GLU A 99 13.05 -17.24 -14.72
C GLU A 99 13.65 -16.48 -13.52
N LEU A 100 14.89 -16.81 -13.16
CA LEU A 100 15.65 -16.04 -12.18
C LEU A 100 16.65 -15.14 -12.90
N ASP A 101 16.52 -13.83 -12.70
CA ASP A 101 17.41 -12.79 -13.21
C ASP A 101 18.08 -12.07 -12.04
N GLY A 102 19.28 -12.52 -11.68
CA GLY A 102 19.92 -12.14 -10.43
C GLY A 102 19.10 -12.61 -9.24
N THR A 103 18.66 -11.67 -8.39
CA THR A 103 17.77 -11.95 -7.24
C THR A 103 16.29 -11.72 -7.55
N ARG A 104 15.93 -11.54 -8.83
CA ARG A 104 14.55 -11.28 -9.26
C ARG A 104 13.93 -12.51 -9.91
N ALA A 105 12.78 -12.96 -9.41
CA ALA A 105 11.95 -13.95 -10.10
C ALA A 105 11.02 -13.28 -11.11
N LYS A 106 11.07 -13.71 -12.37
CA LYS A 106 10.13 -13.31 -13.43
C LYS A 106 9.12 -14.42 -13.62
N VAL A 107 7.89 -14.19 -13.19
CA VAL A 107 6.78 -15.14 -13.27
C VAL A 107 5.93 -14.77 -14.48
N ASP A 108 5.77 -15.67 -15.45
CA ASP A 108 4.87 -15.48 -16.59
C ASP A 108 3.63 -16.36 -16.42
N LEU A 109 2.45 -15.74 -16.42
CA LEU A 109 1.17 -16.41 -16.18
C LEU A 109 0.29 -16.43 -17.43
N SER A 110 -0.70 -17.31 -17.41
CA SER A 110 -1.73 -17.38 -18.45
C SER A 110 -2.62 -16.13 -18.50
N SER A 111 -3.39 -15.98 -19.59
CA SER A 111 -4.26 -14.82 -19.81
C SER A 111 -5.34 -14.61 -18.75
N ARG A 112 -5.70 -15.64 -17.96
CA ARG A 112 -6.68 -15.55 -16.87
C ARG A 112 -6.31 -14.49 -15.83
N TYR A 113 -5.02 -14.33 -15.57
CA TYR A 113 -4.52 -13.38 -14.60
C TYR A 113 -4.83 -11.90 -14.96
N ARG A 114 -5.10 -11.58 -16.24
CA ARG A 114 -5.53 -10.24 -16.69
C ARG A 114 -6.93 -9.84 -16.23
N LEU A 115 -7.71 -10.78 -15.68
CA LEU A 115 -9.03 -10.47 -15.12
C LEU A 115 -8.93 -9.65 -13.84
N LEU A 116 -7.76 -9.64 -13.21
CA LEU A 116 -7.49 -8.89 -11.99
C LEU A 116 -7.15 -7.42 -12.30
N SER A 117 -7.67 -6.53 -11.46
CA SER A 117 -7.37 -5.09 -11.41
C SER A 117 -7.52 -4.55 -9.99
N GLY A 118 -6.93 -3.38 -9.71
CA GLY A 118 -7.05 -2.71 -8.41
C GLY A 118 -6.60 -3.59 -7.23
N VAL A 119 -7.38 -3.59 -6.15
CA VAL A 119 -7.06 -4.33 -4.91
C VAL A 119 -6.88 -5.83 -5.15
N ALA A 120 -7.73 -6.46 -5.97
CA ALA A 120 -7.64 -7.89 -6.25
C ALA A 120 -6.32 -8.27 -6.97
N LEU A 121 -5.83 -7.39 -7.85
CA LEU A 121 -4.53 -7.57 -8.50
C LEU A 121 -3.38 -7.43 -7.50
N ALA A 122 -3.43 -6.40 -6.64
CA ALA A 122 -2.41 -6.17 -5.63
C ALA A 122 -2.29 -7.37 -4.68
N LEU A 123 -3.42 -7.88 -4.19
CA LEU A 123 -3.45 -9.06 -3.32
C LEU A 123 -2.87 -10.30 -4.00
N ALA A 124 -3.15 -10.51 -5.29
CA ALA A 124 -2.58 -11.62 -6.05
C ALA A 124 -1.07 -11.45 -6.28
N ASP A 125 -0.60 -10.23 -6.58
CA ASP A 125 0.83 -9.92 -6.69
C ASP A 125 1.56 -10.14 -5.37
N TYR A 126 0.93 -9.76 -4.26
CA TYR A 126 1.47 -9.90 -2.91
C TYR A 126 1.53 -11.36 -2.47
N ALA A 127 0.48 -12.15 -2.74
CA ALA A 127 0.48 -13.59 -2.51
C ALA A 127 1.68 -14.28 -3.20
N ILE A 128 1.90 -14.00 -4.49
CA ILE A 128 3.05 -14.54 -5.25
C ILE A 128 4.38 -14.01 -4.67
N THR A 129 4.44 -12.73 -4.33
CA THR A 129 5.66 -12.07 -3.85
C THR A 129 6.09 -12.63 -2.50
N LEU A 130 5.20 -12.70 -1.51
CA LEU A 130 5.52 -13.25 -0.19
C LEU A 130 5.92 -14.74 -0.29
N THR A 131 5.18 -15.50 -1.10
CA THR A 131 5.48 -16.92 -1.35
C THR A 131 6.87 -17.11 -1.96
N LEU A 132 7.34 -16.24 -2.86
CA LEU A 132 8.65 -16.41 -3.48
C LEU A 132 9.81 -15.78 -2.71
N THR A 133 9.57 -14.66 -2.03
CA THR A 133 10.63 -13.91 -1.33
C THR A 133 11.02 -14.51 0.02
N GLN A 134 10.37 -15.60 0.44
CA GLN A 134 10.88 -16.47 1.51
C GLN A 134 12.16 -17.20 1.11
N LEU A 135 12.37 -17.43 -0.20
CA LEU A 135 13.57 -18.04 -0.72
C LEU A 135 14.73 -17.03 -0.62
N PRO A 136 15.84 -17.33 0.10
CA PRO A 136 16.91 -16.36 0.36
C PRO A 136 17.53 -15.73 -0.90
N GLU A 137 17.50 -16.43 -2.02
CA GLU A 137 18.04 -15.95 -3.30
C GLU A 137 17.10 -15.00 -4.06
N ILE A 138 15.82 -14.90 -3.65
CA ILE A 138 14.79 -14.09 -4.31
C ILE A 138 14.44 -12.89 -3.43
N SER A 139 14.86 -11.71 -3.85
CA SER A 139 14.55 -10.45 -3.16
C SER A 139 13.42 -9.66 -3.81
N ALA A 140 13.07 -9.98 -5.05
CA ALA A 140 12.06 -9.28 -5.82
C ALA A 140 11.34 -10.20 -6.81
N VAL A 141 10.10 -9.85 -7.14
CA VAL A 141 9.25 -10.59 -8.08
C VAL A 141 8.68 -9.63 -9.13
N SER A 142 8.60 -10.08 -10.38
CA SER A 142 7.86 -9.40 -11.44
C SER A 142 6.91 -10.39 -12.10
N VAL A 143 5.64 -10.03 -12.22
CA VAL A 143 4.60 -10.87 -12.83
C VAL A 143 4.23 -10.33 -14.21
N THR A 144 4.28 -11.19 -15.22
CA THR A 144 3.87 -10.91 -16.59
C THR A 144 2.76 -11.87 -17.03
N VAL A 145 2.07 -11.52 -18.11
CA VAL A 145 1.05 -12.39 -18.71
C VAL A 145 1.33 -12.61 -20.18
N ARG A 146 1.73 -13.83 -20.55
CA ARG A 146 2.25 -14.21 -21.88
C ARG A 146 3.40 -13.33 -22.33
N GLY A 147 4.37 -13.13 -21.43
CA GLY A 147 5.58 -12.33 -21.65
C GLY A 147 5.33 -10.84 -21.80
N GLN A 148 4.14 -10.34 -21.44
CA GLN A 148 3.79 -8.93 -21.49
C GLN A 148 3.48 -8.40 -20.09
N PRO A 149 4.03 -7.23 -19.72
CA PRO A 149 3.66 -6.58 -18.46
C PRO A 149 2.18 -6.16 -18.47
N LEU A 150 1.64 -5.93 -17.29
CA LEU A 150 0.28 -5.41 -17.13
C LEU A 150 0.35 -3.88 -17.12
N ALA A 151 -0.03 -3.25 -18.22
CA ALA A 151 0.15 -1.81 -18.46
C ALA A 151 -0.66 -0.89 -17.53
N TYR A 152 -1.64 -1.44 -16.83
CA TYR A 152 -2.49 -0.76 -15.84
C TYR A 152 -1.97 -0.92 -14.41
N ARG A 153 -0.69 -1.29 -14.24
CA ARG A 153 0.02 -1.28 -12.96
C ARG A 153 1.06 -0.18 -12.94
N ASP A 154 1.13 0.51 -11.82
CA ASP A 154 2.10 1.58 -11.56
C ASP A 154 3.50 1.00 -11.27
N ARG A 155 3.53 -0.23 -10.74
CA ARG A 155 4.77 -0.97 -10.42
C ARG A 155 4.75 -2.38 -11.02
N GLN A 156 5.90 -2.80 -11.53
CA GLN A 156 6.09 -4.11 -12.16
C GLN A 156 7.04 -5.03 -11.37
N ILE A 157 7.64 -4.50 -10.31
CA ILE A 157 8.61 -5.19 -9.46
C ILE A 157 8.18 -4.99 -8.00
N PHE A 158 8.01 -6.10 -7.30
CA PHE A 158 7.52 -6.18 -5.93
C PHE A 158 8.56 -6.84 -5.05
N THR A 159 8.66 -6.38 -3.81
CA THR A 159 9.52 -6.94 -2.76
C THR A 159 8.68 -7.29 -1.54
N ALA A 160 9.16 -8.16 -0.66
CA ALA A 160 8.47 -8.47 0.60
C ALA A 160 8.14 -7.20 1.42
N ARG A 161 9.01 -6.18 1.35
CA ARG A 161 8.79 -4.90 2.04
C ARG A 161 7.60 -4.16 1.45
N ASP A 162 7.43 -4.16 0.13
CA ASP A 162 6.29 -3.49 -0.50
C ASP A 162 4.95 -4.07 0.00
N VAL A 163 4.93 -5.36 0.34
CA VAL A 163 3.75 -6.05 0.87
C VAL A 163 3.54 -5.79 2.37
N LEU A 164 4.62 -5.86 3.16
CA LEU A 164 4.55 -5.66 4.62
C LEU A 164 4.31 -4.20 5.03
N PHE A 165 4.53 -3.24 4.13
CA PHE A 165 4.22 -1.82 4.34
C PHE A 165 2.99 -1.37 3.53
N SER A 166 2.31 -2.28 2.84
CA SER A 166 0.99 -2.05 2.23
C SER A 166 -0.13 -2.55 3.14
N SER A 167 -0.04 -2.25 4.42
CA SER A 167 -1.22 -2.26 5.29
C SER A 167 -2.19 -1.22 4.72
N ASN A 168 -3.26 -1.69 4.08
CA ASN A 168 -4.47 -0.92 3.79
C ASN A 168 -5.20 -0.59 5.11
N GLU A 169 -4.49 -0.02 6.08
CA GLU A 169 -4.94 -0.04 7.48
C GLU A 169 -4.85 1.30 8.19
N ASP A 170 -4.49 2.38 7.49
CA ASP A 170 -4.54 3.71 8.07
C ASP A 170 -5.61 4.61 7.46
N VAL A 171 -6.31 4.25 6.36
CA VAL A 171 -7.39 5.09 5.82
C VAL A 171 -8.62 5.01 6.75
N ILE A 172 -8.72 5.99 7.65
CA ILE A 172 -9.80 6.08 8.64
C ILE A 172 -11.07 6.72 8.07
N ASP A 173 -10.95 7.50 7.00
CA ASP A 173 -12.06 8.20 6.35
C ASP A 173 -11.68 8.62 4.92
N THR A 174 -12.67 9.07 4.14
CA THR A 174 -12.47 9.65 2.80
C THR A 174 -13.03 11.06 2.74
N LEU A 175 -12.33 11.95 2.04
CA LEU A 175 -12.68 13.35 1.89
C LEU A 175 -12.91 13.69 0.43
N ASN A 176 -14.14 14.07 0.09
CA ASN A 176 -14.41 14.69 -1.20
C ASN A 176 -13.99 16.16 -1.14
N ALA A 177 -12.98 16.53 -1.93
CA ALA A 177 -12.47 17.89 -2.03
C ALA A 177 -12.37 18.31 -3.50
N THR A 178 -12.34 19.62 -3.74
CA THR A 178 -12.07 20.16 -5.07
C THR A 178 -10.66 20.73 -5.07
N LEU A 179 -9.79 20.15 -5.88
CA LEU A 179 -8.41 20.59 -6.05
C LEU A 179 -8.26 21.38 -7.35
N TYR A 180 -7.44 22.42 -7.35
CA TYR A 180 -7.25 23.30 -8.50
C TYR A 180 -5.91 23.04 -9.20
N PHE A 181 -5.98 22.62 -10.47
CA PHE A 181 -4.83 22.32 -11.33
C PHE A 181 -4.74 23.28 -12.51
N LEU A 182 -3.61 23.29 -13.20
CA LEU A 182 -3.46 24.05 -14.44
C LEU A 182 -4.17 23.35 -15.59
N ASP A 183 -4.91 24.13 -16.37
CA ASP A 183 -5.39 23.75 -17.70
C ASP A 183 -4.33 24.00 -18.79
N GLU A 184 -4.66 23.60 -20.03
CA GLU A 184 -3.78 23.79 -21.20
C GLU A 184 -3.45 25.28 -21.49
N THR A 185 -4.22 26.22 -20.94
CA THR A 185 -4.02 27.66 -21.10
C THR A 185 -3.22 28.29 -19.95
N GLY A 186 -2.88 27.51 -18.92
CA GLY A 186 -2.22 27.97 -17.70
C GLY A 186 -3.17 28.59 -16.66
N GLY A 187 -4.49 28.41 -16.83
CA GLY A 187 -5.50 28.82 -15.85
C GLY A 187 -5.78 27.73 -14.81
N LEU A 188 -6.37 28.10 -13.68
CA LEU A 188 -6.79 27.13 -12.66
C LEU A 188 -8.15 26.52 -12.98
N THR A 189 -8.20 25.19 -13.06
CA THR A 189 -9.42 24.39 -13.27
C THR A 189 -9.71 23.53 -12.04
N PRO A 190 -10.95 23.54 -11.52
CA PRO A 190 -11.36 22.69 -10.41
C PRO A 190 -11.53 21.23 -10.84
N VAL A 191 -11.00 20.31 -10.04
CA VAL A 191 -11.11 18.86 -10.21
C VAL A 191 -11.63 18.26 -8.92
N GLU A 192 -12.78 17.58 -8.97
CA GLU A 192 -13.31 16.85 -7.81
C GLU A 192 -12.51 15.57 -7.59
N MET A 193 -12.02 15.37 -6.37
CA MET A 193 -11.27 14.20 -5.98
C MET A 193 -11.72 13.67 -4.62
N THR A 194 -11.65 12.35 -4.50
CA THR A 194 -11.80 11.65 -3.23
C THR A 194 -10.41 11.37 -2.67
N LEU A 195 -10.08 12.00 -1.55
CA LEU A 195 -8.80 11.88 -0.87
C LEU A 195 -8.94 10.91 0.31
N ASP A 196 -7.97 10.03 0.48
CA ASP A 196 -7.89 9.14 1.63
C ASP A 196 -7.33 9.90 2.85
N LEU A 197 -7.98 9.77 4.01
CA LEU A 197 -7.53 10.35 5.27
C LEU A 197 -6.94 9.28 6.17
N TYR A 198 -5.72 9.52 6.66
CA TYR A 198 -4.99 8.60 7.51
C TYR A 198 -5.15 8.90 9.02
N GLU A 199 -4.83 7.96 9.91
CA GLU A 199 -4.85 8.24 11.36
C GLU A 199 -3.92 9.42 11.70
N GLY A 200 -4.47 10.47 12.32
CA GLY A 200 -3.74 11.70 12.64
C GLY A 200 -3.75 12.75 11.53
N ASP A 201 -4.28 12.45 10.35
CA ASP A 201 -4.47 13.45 9.30
C ASP A 201 -5.54 14.49 9.67
N THR A 202 -5.37 15.67 9.11
CA THR A 202 -6.41 16.70 9.09
C THR A 202 -6.91 16.85 7.66
N GLN A 203 -8.19 17.19 7.47
CA GLN A 203 -8.77 17.40 6.14
C GLN A 203 -7.99 18.43 5.32
N ALA A 204 -7.59 19.54 5.95
CA ALA A 204 -6.76 20.57 5.32
C ALA A 204 -5.36 20.05 4.98
N GLY A 205 -4.74 19.27 5.87
CA GLY A 205 -3.44 18.64 5.62
C GLY A 205 -3.47 17.68 4.44
N ALA A 206 -4.53 16.87 4.31
CA ALA A 206 -4.71 15.94 3.20
C ALA A 206 -4.86 16.66 1.85
N VAL A 207 -5.61 17.77 1.80
CA VAL A 207 -5.71 18.62 0.60
C VAL A 207 -4.35 19.18 0.19
N VAL A 208 -3.57 19.70 1.14
CA VAL A 208 -2.24 20.23 0.85
C VAL A 208 -1.32 19.11 0.36
N LYS A 209 -1.29 17.96 1.04
CA LYS A 209 -0.50 16.80 0.64
C LYS A 209 -0.81 16.37 -0.81
N ALA A 210 -2.09 16.20 -1.13
CA ALA A 210 -2.54 15.81 -2.47
C ALA A 210 -2.10 16.82 -3.55
N LEU A 211 -2.14 18.13 -3.27
CA LEU A 211 -1.66 19.15 -4.20
C LEU A 211 -0.13 19.13 -4.40
N LEU A 212 0.63 18.89 -3.33
CA LEU A 212 2.09 18.82 -3.39
C LEU A 212 2.57 17.57 -4.14
N GLU A 213 1.91 16.43 -3.92
CA GLU A 213 2.19 15.17 -4.61
C GLU A 213 1.78 15.22 -6.09
N GLY A 214 0.71 15.97 -6.39
CA GLY A 214 0.12 16.06 -7.72
C GLY A 214 -0.85 14.92 -8.01
N THR A 215 -1.40 14.88 -9.23
CA THR A 215 -2.26 13.78 -9.69
C THR A 215 -1.51 12.87 -10.66
N GLU A 216 -1.76 11.57 -10.56
CA GLU A 216 -1.21 10.54 -11.48
C GLU A 216 -2.00 10.48 -12.80
N GLU A 217 -3.12 11.21 -12.92
CA GLU A 217 -3.88 11.31 -14.15
C GLU A 217 -3.13 12.16 -15.19
N LYS A 218 -2.90 11.58 -16.38
CA LYS A 218 -2.05 12.13 -17.45
C LYS A 218 -2.47 13.48 -18.03
N ASP A 219 -3.60 14.03 -17.62
CA ASP A 219 -4.27 15.15 -18.29
C ASP A 219 -4.21 16.47 -17.49
N TRP A 220 -3.72 16.47 -16.23
CA TRP A 220 -3.70 17.68 -15.39
C TRP A 220 -2.29 18.08 -14.98
N LEU A 221 -1.97 19.36 -15.13
CA LEU A 221 -0.67 19.91 -14.77
C LEU A 221 -0.73 20.53 -13.37
N SER A 222 0.25 20.23 -12.52
CA SER A 222 0.32 20.83 -11.19
C SER A 222 0.63 22.32 -11.27
N ALA A 223 -0.14 23.14 -10.53
CA ALA A 223 0.16 24.55 -10.32
C ALA A 223 1.27 24.76 -9.28
N ILE A 224 1.62 23.70 -8.54
CA ILE A 224 2.63 23.73 -7.50
C ILE A 224 4.00 23.43 -8.13
N PRO A 225 4.99 24.33 -8.01
CA PRO A 225 6.31 24.10 -8.58
C PRO A 225 7.07 23.01 -7.81
N GLU A 226 7.96 22.30 -8.52
CA GLU A 226 8.84 21.30 -7.91
C GLU A 226 9.66 21.94 -6.77
N GLY A 227 9.72 21.27 -5.62
CA GLY A 227 10.42 21.76 -4.43
C GLY A 227 9.62 22.72 -3.55
N PHE A 228 8.36 23.06 -3.90
CA PHE A 228 7.46 23.80 -3.01
C PHE A 228 7.14 22.99 -1.76
N GLN A 229 7.15 23.68 -0.61
CA GLN A 229 6.96 23.05 0.69
C GLN A 229 5.99 23.87 1.54
N VAL A 230 5.26 23.15 2.40
CA VAL A 230 4.43 23.72 3.45
C VAL A 230 4.92 23.15 4.77
N THR A 231 5.26 24.03 5.71
CA THR A 231 5.76 23.64 7.04
C THR A 231 4.65 23.03 7.88
N SER A 232 3.48 23.68 7.89
CA SER A 232 2.32 23.21 8.64
C SER A 232 1.03 23.83 8.13
N VAL A 233 -0.08 23.14 8.40
CA VAL A 233 -1.43 23.62 8.11
C VAL A 233 -2.26 23.46 9.37
N ARG A 234 -2.97 24.51 9.79
CA ARG A 234 -3.81 24.49 10.99
C ARG A 234 -5.15 25.15 10.69
N LEU A 235 -6.24 24.48 11.00
CA LEU A 235 -7.58 25.06 10.95
C LEU A 235 -7.96 25.54 12.35
N GLU A 236 -8.22 26.83 12.49
CA GLU A 236 -8.73 27.45 13.72
C GLU A 236 -10.06 28.14 13.41
N GLU A 237 -11.14 27.70 14.07
CA GLU A 237 -12.51 28.11 13.77
C GLU A 237 -12.88 27.84 12.30
N SER A 238 -12.91 28.86 11.44
CA SER A 238 -13.11 28.76 9.98
C SER A 238 -11.93 29.31 9.17
N THR A 239 -10.82 29.68 9.82
CA THR A 239 -9.60 30.18 9.17
C THR A 239 -8.54 29.10 9.10
N CYS A 240 -8.10 28.76 7.89
CA CYS A 240 -7.00 27.84 7.65
C CYS A 240 -5.67 28.62 7.53
N TYR A 241 -4.78 28.42 8.49
CA TYR A 241 -3.43 28.97 8.49
C TYR A 241 -2.46 27.99 7.82
N VAL A 242 -1.76 28.46 6.79
CA VAL A 242 -0.76 27.70 6.05
C VAL A 242 0.60 28.35 6.24
N ASP A 243 1.53 27.63 6.85
CA ASP A 243 2.87 28.12 7.14
C ASP A 243 3.88 27.68 6.08
N LEU A 244 4.63 28.63 5.54
CA LEU A 244 5.55 28.44 4.43
C LEU A 244 7.00 28.65 4.90
N PRO A 245 7.93 27.74 4.59
CA PRO A 245 9.32 27.89 5.00
C PRO A 245 10.08 28.81 4.04
N THR A 246 10.77 29.84 4.57
CA THR A 246 11.71 30.65 3.75
C THR A 246 12.87 29.79 3.22
N ALA A 247 13.24 28.75 3.97
CA ALA A 247 14.33 27.83 3.63
C ALA A 247 14.10 27.06 2.32
N ALA A 248 12.85 26.92 1.85
CA ALA A 248 12.54 26.24 0.60
C ALA A 248 12.72 27.13 -0.64
N LEU A 249 12.71 28.46 -0.49
CA LEU A 249 12.78 29.39 -1.64
C LEU A 249 13.99 29.17 -2.56
N PRO A 250 15.22 28.92 -2.07
CA PRO A 250 16.37 28.68 -2.95
C PRO A 250 16.26 27.40 -3.78
N GLY A 251 15.40 26.46 -3.39
CA GLY A 251 15.17 25.20 -4.11
C GLY A 251 14.10 25.30 -5.20
N LEU A 252 13.42 26.44 -5.33
CA LEU A 252 12.36 26.65 -6.31
C LEU A 252 12.92 27.08 -7.67
N PRO A 253 12.26 26.68 -8.79
CA PRO A 253 12.61 27.18 -10.11
C PRO A 253 12.53 28.71 -10.19
N GLU A 254 13.49 29.37 -10.85
CA GLU A 254 13.51 30.84 -10.99
C GLU A 254 12.27 31.40 -11.72
N GLU A 255 11.66 30.60 -12.62
CA GLU A 255 10.47 30.99 -13.39
C GLU A 255 9.15 30.52 -12.75
N ALA A 256 9.19 30.01 -11.51
CA ALA A 256 7.98 29.52 -10.85
C ALA A 256 6.98 30.64 -10.54
N ASP A 257 5.73 30.48 -10.95
CA ASP A 257 4.65 31.39 -10.58
C ASP A 257 4.11 31.04 -9.18
N LEU A 258 4.77 31.59 -8.16
CA LEU A 258 4.36 31.38 -6.77
C LEU A 258 3.00 32.00 -6.46
N SER A 259 2.58 33.04 -7.18
CA SER A 259 1.27 33.65 -6.96
C SER A 259 0.16 32.68 -7.39
N LEU A 260 0.36 32.00 -8.53
CA LEU A 260 -0.54 30.98 -9.03
C LEU A 260 -0.55 29.72 -8.15
N ALA A 261 0.61 29.28 -7.67
CA ALA A 261 0.72 28.15 -6.74
C ALA A 261 -0.03 28.42 -5.42
N LEU A 262 0.17 29.60 -4.83
CA LEU A 262 -0.54 30.01 -3.62
C LEU A 262 -2.04 30.14 -3.88
N ARG A 263 -2.44 30.66 -5.05
CA ARG A 263 -3.86 30.73 -5.41
C ARG A 263 -4.48 29.34 -5.51
N ALA A 264 -3.82 28.40 -6.19
CA ALA A 264 -4.30 27.02 -6.33
C ALA A 264 -4.48 26.33 -4.97
N LEU A 265 -3.51 26.51 -4.07
CA LEU A 265 -3.54 25.99 -2.72
C LEU A 265 -4.68 26.60 -1.90
N ALA A 266 -4.86 27.93 -1.96
CA ALA A 266 -5.95 28.62 -1.27
C ALA A 266 -7.32 28.19 -1.79
N ASP A 267 -7.53 28.17 -3.11
CA ASP A 267 -8.81 27.80 -3.73
C ASP A 267 -9.19 26.35 -3.40
N SER A 268 -8.20 25.45 -3.32
CA SER A 268 -8.43 24.05 -2.95
C SER A 268 -8.79 23.90 -1.47
N LEU A 269 -8.13 24.63 -0.57
CA LEU A 269 -8.47 24.64 0.84
C LEU A 269 -9.86 25.25 1.10
N LEU A 270 -10.23 26.30 0.36
CA LEU A 270 -11.56 26.93 0.43
C LEU A 270 -12.69 26.06 -0.11
N SER A 271 -12.37 24.97 -0.84
CA SER A 271 -13.37 23.97 -1.23
C SER A 271 -13.88 23.16 -0.03
N LEU A 272 -13.11 23.12 1.06
CA LEU A 272 -13.51 22.42 2.27
C LEU A 272 -14.62 23.19 2.98
N ARG A 273 -15.71 22.50 3.30
CA ARG A 273 -16.88 23.09 3.96
C ARG A 273 -16.56 23.80 5.28
N ALA A 274 -15.50 23.38 5.97
CA ALA A 274 -15.08 23.95 7.25
C ALA A 274 -14.20 25.22 7.10
N VAL A 275 -13.79 25.58 5.89
CA VAL A 275 -12.85 26.67 5.63
C VAL A 275 -13.55 27.81 4.91
N GLU A 276 -13.64 28.96 5.58
CA GLU A 276 -14.19 30.20 5.00
C GLU A 276 -13.08 31.17 4.57
N GLU A 277 -11.91 31.05 5.21
CA GLU A 277 -10.77 31.95 5.02
C GLU A 277 -9.45 31.17 5.04
N VAL A 278 -8.51 31.50 4.15
CA VAL A 278 -7.14 30.97 4.15
C VAL A 278 -6.14 32.10 4.35
N ARG A 279 -5.21 31.92 5.29
CA ARG A 279 -4.14 32.86 5.60
C ARG A 279 -2.78 32.19 5.53
N TYR A 280 -1.83 32.89 4.92
CA TYR A 280 -0.45 32.44 4.83
C TYR A 280 0.41 33.04 5.94
N LEU A 281 1.28 32.22 6.49
CA LEU A 281 2.35 32.58 7.40
C LEU A 281 3.69 32.23 6.73
N VAL A 282 4.75 32.94 7.10
CA VAL A 282 6.12 32.65 6.68
C VAL A 282 6.96 32.45 7.92
N ASP A 283 7.53 31.26 8.07
CA ASP A 283 8.26 30.82 9.27
C ASP A 283 7.49 31.09 10.58
N GLY A 284 6.16 30.93 10.55
CA GLY A 284 5.25 31.10 11.68
C GLY A 284 4.74 32.52 11.92
N GLU A 285 5.14 33.53 11.13
CA GLU A 285 4.73 34.93 11.29
C GLU A 285 3.96 35.46 10.07
N PHE A 286 3.15 36.51 10.27
CA PHE A 286 2.52 37.22 9.15
C PHE A 286 3.58 37.94 8.32
N ALA A 287 3.55 37.72 7.02
CA ALA A 287 4.46 38.36 6.08
C ALA A 287 3.70 39.12 4.99
N SER A 288 4.37 40.09 4.37
CA SER A 288 3.82 40.79 3.21
C SER A 288 3.99 40.01 1.91
N ALA A 289 5.06 39.23 1.80
CA ALA A 289 5.39 38.47 0.60
C ALA A 289 6.12 37.15 0.92
N TYR A 290 5.98 36.17 0.03
CA TYR A 290 6.74 34.91 -0.02
C TYR A 290 7.29 34.71 -1.43
N GLY A 291 8.62 34.71 -1.59
CA GLY A 291 9.27 34.51 -2.90
C GLY A 291 8.88 35.52 -3.99
N GLY A 292 8.34 36.69 -3.62
CA GLY A 292 7.84 37.71 -4.56
C GLY A 292 6.31 37.73 -4.74
N ALA A 293 5.58 36.71 -4.27
CA ALA A 293 4.13 36.70 -4.25
C ALA A 293 3.58 37.37 -2.98
N ALA A 294 2.48 38.11 -3.08
CA ALA A 294 1.85 38.76 -1.92
C ALA A 294 1.08 37.74 -1.08
N VAL A 295 1.29 37.74 0.25
CA VAL A 295 0.68 36.78 1.18
C VAL A 295 -0.02 37.42 2.39
N LEU A 296 -0.03 38.75 2.46
CA LEU A 296 -0.62 39.47 3.59
C LEU A 296 -2.14 39.34 3.66
N GLU A 297 -2.77 39.42 2.50
CA GLU A 297 -4.23 39.44 2.41
C GLU A 297 -4.77 38.01 2.43
N PRO A 298 -5.86 37.76 3.18
CA PRO A 298 -6.50 36.46 3.20
C PRO A 298 -7.20 36.15 1.88
N TYR A 299 -7.28 34.85 1.58
CA TYR A 299 -8.17 34.33 0.56
C TYR A 299 -9.50 33.98 1.20
N LEU A 300 -10.60 34.40 0.59
CA LEU A 300 -11.95 34.20 1.11
C LEU A 300 -12.75 33.28 0.20
N SER A 301 -13.60 32.45 0.79
CA SER A 301 -14.54 31.63 0.05
C SER A 301 -15.51 32.52 -0.74
N ALA A 302 -15.79 32.12 -1.99
CA ALA A 302 -16.84 32.78 -2.77
C ALA A 302 -18.20 32.38 -2.18
N ALA A 303 -18.80 33.29 -1.42
CA ALA A 303 -20.12 33.12 -0.79
C ALA A 303 -21.26 32.87 -1.79
#